data_AF-A0A929MQW7-F1
#
_entry.id   AF-A0A929MQW7-F1
#
_cell.length_a   1.000
_cell.length_b   1.000
_cell.length_c   1.000
_cell.angle_alpha   90.00
_cell.angle_beta   90.00
_cell.angle_gamma   90.00
#
_symmetry.space_group_name_H-M   'P 1'
#
loop_
_entity.id
_entity.type
_entity.pdbx_description
1 polymer ?
#
loop_
_entity_poly.entity_id
_entity_poly.type
_entity_poly.pdbx_seq_one_letter_code
_entity_poly.pdbx_strand_id
1 'polypeptide(L)'
;MSANFWENPLFGLGLSILAYYLGMRLNRRWPHPLTTPLLIATILIIVVLKLTGIPYHAYYVGGSYLNTLIVPSTVALGIPLYKTFHLMKHHIRSILLGTSIAVLINTTFTALLAKLFGMDFFLAISLFPKSVTTAMAVGIIDKMQGMTTVTLVVVVATGILTSVLGPVVLKVLKIEDHVAVGLALGGTGHAVGTG
;
A
#
# COMPACT_ATOMS: atom_id res chain seq x y z
N MET A 1 -5.02 29.15 -24.81
CA MET A 1 -4.29 28.78 -23.58
C MET A 1 -3.38 27.62 -23.93
N SER A 2 -2.07 27.84 -23.99
CA SER A 2 -1.10 26.77 -24.24
C SER A 2 -1.10 25.82 -23.04
N ALA A 3 -1.65 24.63 -23.20
CA ALA A 3 -1.52 23.57 -22.19
C ALA A 3 -0.03 23.35 -21.94
N ASN A 4 0.42 23.53 -20.70
CA ASN A 4 1.81 23.28 -20.35
C ASN A 4 2.12 21.81 -20.62
N PHE A 5 3.33 21.48 -21.09
CA PHE A 5 3.72 20.09 -21.40
C PHE A 5 3.44 19.11 -20.24
N TRP A 6 3.57 19.59 -19.00
CA TRP A 6 3.36 18.86 -17.76
C TRP A 6 1.89 18.51 -17.47
N GLU A 7 0.94 19.20 -18.10
CA GLU A 7 -0.51 18.94 -18.00
C GLU A 7 -0.96 17.82 -18.94
N ASN A 8 -0.10 17.39 -19.87
CA ASN A 8 -0.38 16.25 -20.72
C ASN A 8 -0.42 14.97 -19.87
N PRO A 9 -1.50 14.16 -19.93
CA PRO A 9 -1.58 12.90 -19.18
C PRO A 9 -0.40 11.96 -19.38
N LEU A 10 0.21 11.98 -20.57
CA LEU A 10 1.38 11.16 -20.89
C LEU A 10 2.60 11.52 -20.06
N PHE A 11 2.74 12.78 -19.61
CA PHE A 11 3.85 13.20 -18.76
C PHE A 11 3.78 12.51 -17.40
N GLY A 12 2.67 12.66 -16.67
CA GLY A 12 2.51 12.06 -15.34
C GLY A 12 2.56 10.53 -15.36
N LEU A 13 1.94 9.92 -16.38
CA LEU A 13 1.96 8.48 -16.58
C LEU A 13 3.37 7.98 -16.93
N GLY A 14 4.04 8.64 -17.87
CA GLY A 14 5.41 8.31 -18.28
C GLY A 14 6.42 8.45 -17.15
N LEU A 15 6.32 9.55 -16.37
CA LEU A 15 7.16 9.77 -15.19
C LEU A 15 6.97 8.66 -14.16
N SER A 16 5.73 8.27 -13.89
CA SER A 16 5.41 7.21 -12.93
C SER A 16 6.01 5.85 -13.36
N ILE A 17 5.81 5.48 -14.62
CA ILE A 17 6.34 4.22 -15.18
C ILE A 17 7.87 4.24 -15.17
N LEU A 18 8.49 5.34 -15.59
CA LEU A 18 9.94 5.48 -15.61
C LEU A 18 10.55 5.38 -14.21
N ALA A 19 9.98 6.10 -13.24
CA ALA A 19 10.43 6.07 -11.85
C ALA A 19 10.33 4.66 -11.25
N TYR A 20 9.21 3.96 -11.51
CA TYR A 20 9.04 2.57 -11.08
C TYR A 20 10.01 1.61 -11.77
N TYR A 21 10.22 1.76 -13.08
CA TYR A 21 11.19 0.95 -13.83
C TYR A 21 12.62 1.13 -13.30
N LEU A 22 13.03 2.37 -13.01
CA LEU A 22 14.33 2.64 -12.39
C LEU A 22 14.43 2.00 -10.99
N GLY A 23 13.36 2.10 -10.20
CA GLY A 23 13.25 1.44 -8.90
C GLY A 23 13.40 -0.09 -9.01
N MET A 24 12.73 -0.71 -9.96
CA MET A 24 12.87 -2.15 -10.24
C MET A 24 14.29 -2.53 -10.62
N ARG A 25 14.93 -1.75 -11.51
CA ARG A 25 16.30 -2.02 -11.96
C ARG A 25 17.29 -1.93 -10.80
N LEU A 26 17.11 -0.95 -9.92
CA LEU A 26 17.93 -0.80 -8.72
C LEU A 26 17.71 -1.95 -7.74
N ASN A 27 16.45 -2.29 -7.43
CA ASN A 27 16.12 -3.40 -6.53
C ASN A 27 16.69 -4.73 -7.03
N ARG A 28 16.63 -4.96 -8.34
CA ARG A 28 17.16 -6.19 -8.95
C ARG A 28 18.67 -6.29 -8.84
N ARG A 29 19.38 -5.16 -8.85
CA ARG A 29 20.83 -5.14 -8.66
C ARG A 29 21.15 -5.39 -7.18
N TRP A 30 20.52 -4.65 -6.28
CA TRP A 30 20.78 -4.65 -4.84
C TRP A 30 19.48 -4.95 -4.08
N PRO A 31 19.09 -6.22 -3.90
CA PRO A 31 17.84 -6.56 -3.25
C PRO A 31 17.92 -6.27 -1.74
N HIS A 32 17.29 -5.19 -1.32
CA HIS A 32 17.24 -4.75 0.06
C HIS A 32 15.84 -4.20 0.39
N PRO A 33 15.35 -4.28 1.64
CA PRO A 33 14.00 -3.79 1.95
C PRO A 33 13.81 -2.27 1.66
N LEU A 34 14.89 -1.48 1.74
CA LEU A 34 14.88 -0.05 1.38
C LEU A 34 14.94 0.23 -0.13
N THR A 35 15.23 -0.76 -0.96
CA THR A 35 15.29 -0.61 -2.42
C THR A 35 14.02 -1.10 -3.10
N THR A 36 12.90 -1.20 -2.38
CA THR A 36 11.64 -1.61 -2.99
C THR A 36 11.25 -0.65 -4.13
N PRO A 37 10.79 -1.16 -5.28
CA PRO A 37 10.54 -0.33 -6.46
C PRO A 37 9.55 0.80 -6.18
N LEU A 38 8.53 0.53 -5.36
CA LEU A 38 7.53 1.51 -4.94
C LEU A 38 8.16 2.66 -4.16
N LEU A 39 8.97 2.36 -3.14
CA LEU A 39 9.62 3.37 -2.30
C LEU A 39 10.54 4.27 -3.14
N ILE A 40 11.36 3.66 -4.01
CA ILE A 40 12.25 4.40 -4.90
C ILE A 40 11.45 5.28 -5.86
N ALA A 41 10.39 4.76 -6.47
CA ALA A 41 9.56 5.52 -7.39
C ALA A 41 8.93 6.74 -6.70
N THR A 42 8.37 6.56 -5.50
CA THR A 42 7.78 7.65 -4.72
C THR A 42 8.80 8.73 -4.41
N ILE A 43 10.01 8.36 -3.94
CA ILE A 43 11.08 9.33 -3.65
C ILE A 43 11.50 10.08 -4.92
N LEU A 44 11.72 9.36 -6.03
CA LEU A 44 12.11 9.97 -7.30
C LEU A 44 11.08 10.98 -7.80
N ILE A 45 9.79 10.64 -7.76
CA ILE A 45 8.72 11.53 -8.21
C ILE A 45 8.66 12.78 -7.32
N ILE A 46 8.74 12.62 -5.99
CA ILE A 46 8.76 13.77 -5.06
C ILE A 46 9.94 14.69 -5.36
N VAL A 47 11.14 14.14 -5.55
CA VAL A 47 12.35 14.92 -5.86
C VAL A 47 12.20 15.65 -7.19
N VAL A 48 11.74 14.97 -8.24
CA VAL A 48 11.53 15.59 -9.57
C VAL A 48 10.53 16.74 -9.48
N LEU A 49 9.36 16.53 -8.87
CA LEU A 49 8.33 17.57 -8.77
C LEU A 49 8.83 18.78 -7.97
N LYS A 50 9.58 18.54 -6.89
CA LYS A 50 10.11 19.63 -6.05
C LYS A 50 11.22 20.42 -6.73
N LEU A 51 12.14 19.76 -7.44
CA LEU A 51 13.24 20.43 -8.14
C LEU A 51 12.78 21.18 -9.39
N THR A 52 11.76 20.66 -10.08
CA THR A 52 11.22 21.29 -11.31
C THR A 52 10.10 22.29 -11.03
N GLY A 53 9.55 22.33 -9.82
CA GLY A 53 8.44 23.20 -9.45
C GLY A 53 7.10 22.81 -10.09
N ILE A 54 6.99 21.60 -10.65
CA ILE A 54 5.75 21.13 -11.28
C ILE A 54 4.68 20.91 -10.21
N PRO A 55 3.49 21.51 -10.35
CA PRO A 55 2.43 21.33 -9.37
C PRO A 55 1.92 19.89 -9.40
N TYR A 56 1.67 19.31 -8.21
CA TYR A 56 1.19 17.93 -8.07
C TYR A 56 -0.08 17.65 -8.90
N HIS A 57 -0.99 18.63 -9.01
CA HIS A 57 -2.22 18.46 -9.77
C HIS A 57 -1.95 18.15 -11.25
N ALA A 58 -0.94 18.76 -11.87
CA ALA A 58 -0.59 18.53 -13.28
C ALA A 58 -0.04 17.11 -13.47
N TYR A 59 0.83 16.66 -12.56
CA TYR A 59 1.29 15.26 -12.51
C TYR A 59 0.11 14.28 -12.31
N TYR A 60 -0.82 14.62 -11.42
CA TYR A 60 -1.95 13.77 -11.07
C TYR A 60 -2.93 13.53 -12.23
N VAL A 61 -3.00 14.44 -13.21
CA VAL A 61 -3.77 14.20 -14.46
C VAL A 61 -3.35 12.88 -15.10
N GLY A 62 -2.05 12.66 -15.27
CA GLY A 62 -1.50 11.40 -15.77
C GLY A 62 -1.60 10.25 -14.75
N GLY A 63 -1.35 10.53 -13.47
CA GLY A 63 -1.46 9.55 -12.39
C GLY A 63 -2.86 8.96 -12.24
N SER A 64 -3.92 9.72 -12.58
CA SER A 64 -5.31 9.27 -12.49
C SER A 64 -5.60 8.03 -13.35
N TYR A 65 -4.91 7.88 -14.49
CA TYR A 65 -5.02 6.68 -15.34
C TYR A 65 -4.46 5.43 -14.65
N LEU A 66 -3.46 5.56 -13.79
CA LEU A 66 -3.00 4.43 -12.98
C LEU A 66 -4.04 4.08 -11.89
N ASN A 67 -4.71 5.09 -11.34
CA ASN A 67 -5.78 4.86 -10.37
C ASN A 67 -6.97 4.12 -10.97
N THR A 68 -7.35 4.40 -12.23
CA THR A 68 -8.43 3.65 -12.90
C THR A 68 -8.07 2.19 -13.14
N LEU A 69 -6.78 1.86 -13.27
CA LEU A 69 -6.29 0.48 -13.40
C LEU A 69 -6.32 -0.32 -12.08
N ILE A 70 -6.47 0.32 -10.92
CA ILE A 70 -6.51 -0.38 -9.63
C ILE A 70 -7.68 -1.37 -9.58
N VAL A 71 -8.86 -0.99 -10.10
CA VAL A 71 -10.05 -1.85 -10.10
C VAL A 71 -9.83 -3.11 -10.95
N PRO A 72 -9.47 -3.04 -12.25
CA PRO A 72 -9.23 -4.24 -13.05
C PRO A 72 -8.04 -5.06 -12.53
N SER A 73 -6.99 -4.44 -11.97
CA SER A 73 -5.91 -5.17 -11.31
C SER A 73 -6.40 -5.96 -10.08
N THR A 74 -7.32 -5.39 -9.29
CA THR A 74 -7.92 -6.07 -8.14
C THR A 74 -8.76 -7.27 -8.57
N VAL A 75 -9.51 -7.15 -9.67
CA VAL A 75 -10.26 -8.29 -10.25
C VAL A 75 -9.30 -9.36 -10.76
N ALA A 76 -8.20 -8.97 -11.41
CA ALA A 76 -7.20 -9.90 -11.92
C ALA A 76 -6.50 -10.71 -10.79
N LEU A 77 -6.36 -10.14 -9.58
CA LEU A 77 -5.87 -10.86 -8.40
C LEU A 77 -6.78 -12.03 -7.97
N GLY A 78 -8.04 -12.06 -8.42
CA GLY A 78 -8.93 -13.20 -8.22
C GLY A 78 -8.42 -14.48 -8.88
N ILE A 79 -7.67 -14.39 -9.99
CA ILE A 79 -7.14 -15.55 -10.73
C ILE A 79 -6.12 -16.35 -9.89
N PRO A 80 -5.03 -15.76 -9.36
CA PRO A 80 -4.09 -16.51 -8.52
C PRO A 80 -4.77 -17.01 -7.24
N LEU A 81 -5.67 -16.24 -6.62
CA LEU A 81 -6.42 -16.68 -5.44
C LEU A 81 -7.28 -17.91 -5.74
N TYR A 82 -7.93 -17.97 -6.90
CA TYR A 82 -8.68 -19.14 -7.34
C TYR A 82 -7.77 -20.36 -7.53
N LYS A 83 -6.59 -20.19 -8.15
CA LYS A 83 -5.62 -21.28 -8.34
C LYS A 83 -5.10 -21.84 -7.00
N THR A 84 -4.86 -20.98 -6.01
CA THR A 84 -4.41 -21.37 -4.67
C THR A 84 -5.54 -21.61 -3.68
N PHE A 85 -6.81 -21.62 -4.13
CA PHE A 85 -7.97 -21.72 -3.25
C PHE A 85 -7.98 -23.02 -2.43
N HIS A 86 -7.48 -24.11 -3.00
CA HIS A 86 -7.35 -25.39 -2.29
C HIS A 86 -6.39 -25.30 -1.09
N LEU A 87 -5.26 -24.58 -1.21
CA LEU A 87 -4.31 -24.35 -0.12
C LEU A 87 -4.92 -23.47 0.97
N MET A 88 -5.66 -22.42 0.58
CA MET A 88 -6.40 -21.58 1.51
C MET A 88 -7.44 -22.38 2.30
N LYS A 89 -8.18 -23.27 1.61
CA LYS A 89 -9.16 -24.14 2.25
C LYS A 89 -8.52 -25.10 3.25
N HIS A 90 -7.33 -25.62 2.94
CA HIS A 90 -6.58 -26.47 3.86
C HIS A 90 -6.20 -25.72 5.16
N HIS A 91 -5.81 -24.44 5.05
CA HIS A 91 -5.38 -23.62 6.19
C HIS A 91 -6.47 -22.67 6.74
N ILE A 92 -7.74 -22.87 6.36
CA ILE A 92 -8.82 -21.90 6.62
C ILE A 92 -9.00 -21.58 8.11
N ARG A 93 -8.82 -22.58 8.99
CA ARG A 93 -8.92 -22.39 10.44
C ARG A 93 -7.84 -21.43 10.95
N SER A 94 -6.60 -21.63 10.51
CA SER A 94 -5.46 -20.78 10.89
C SER A 94 -5.64 -19.35 10.34
N ILE A 95 -6.06 -19.22 9.08
CA ILE A 95 -6.30 -17.94 8.43
C ILE A 95 -7.41 -17.17 9.16
N LEU A 96 -8.57 -17.80 9.41
CA LEU A 96 -9.71 -17.12 10.05
C LEU A 96 -9.39 -16.70 11.49
N LEU A 97 -8.83 -17.61 12.30
CA LEU A 97 -8.49 -17.29 13.69
C LEU A 97 -7.38 -16.23 13.77
N GLY A 98 -6.30 -16.41 13.01
CA GLY A 98 -5.18 -15.48 12.96
C GLY A 98 -5.60 -14.09 12.51
N THR A 99 -6.38 -14.00 11.42
CA THR A 99 -6.86 -12.71 10.90
C THR A 99 -7.85 -12.05 11.87
N SER A 100 -8.76 -12.82 12.49
CA SER A 100 -9.73 -12.27 13.44
C SER A 100 -9.04 -11.66 14.66
N ILE A 101 -8.09 -12.39 15.24
CA ILE A 101 -7.29 -11.90 16.38
C ILE A 101 -6.46 -10.68 15.97
N ALA A 102 -5.80 -10.74 14.80
CA ALA A 102 -5.01 -9.63 14.28
C ALA A 102 -5.85 -8.36 14.06
N VAL A 103 -7.05 -8.49 13.49
CA VAL A 103 -7.98 -7.36 13.28
C VAL A 103 -8.42 -6.77 14.62
N LEU A 104 -8.78 -7.59 15.61
CA LEU A 104 -9.16 -7.13 16.94
C LEU A 104 -8.02 -6.35 17.62
N ILE A 105 -6.81 -6.91 17.63
CA ILE A 105 -5.63 -6.26 18.21
C ILE A 105 -5.32 -4.96 17.47
N ASN A 106 -5.28 -4.99 16.14
CA ASN A 106 -4.96 -3.82 15.31
C ASN A 106 -5.98 -2.68 15.50
N THR A 107 -7.27 -3.01 15.48
CA THR A 107 -8.36 -2.05 15.63
C THR A 107 -8.35 -1.43 17.03
N THR A 108 -8.20 -2.27 18.06
CA THR A 108 -8.14 -1.81 19.46
C THR A 108 -6.91 -0.93 19.69
N PHE A 109 -5.74 -1.35 19.21
CA PHE A 109 -4.51 -0.58 19.34
C PHE A 109 -4.59 0.76 18.61
N THR A 110 -5.16 0.78 17.40
CA THR A 110 -5.38 2.02 16.64
C THR A 110 -6.31 2.96 17.39
N ALA A 111 -7.42 2.46 17.95
CA ALA A 111 -8.36 3.26 18.74
C ALA A 111 -7.72 3.81 20.02
N LEU A 112 -6.91 3.00 20.72
CA LEU A 112 -6.19 3.42 21.93
C LEU A 112 -5.18 4.52 21.61
N LEU A 113 -4.39 4.38 20.54
CA LEU A 113 -3.47 5.43 20.12
C LEU A 113 -4.21 6.70 19.71
N ALA A 114 -5.28 6.59 18.93
CA ALA A 114 -6.07 7.75 18.53
C ALA A 114 -6.60 8.52 19.74
N LYS A 115 -7.09 7.81 20.78
CA LYS A 115 -7.53 8.42 22.04
C LYS A 115 -6.36 9.01 22.84
N LEU A 116 -5.24 8.29 22.94
CA LEU A 116 -4.06 8.73 23.70
C LEU A 116 -3.46 10.03 23.13
N PHE A 117 -3.42 10.16 21.81
CA PHE A 117 -2.95 11.36 21.13
C PHE A 117 -4.02 12.45 20.97
N GLY A 118 -5.25 12.22 21.48
CA GLY A 118 -6.34 13.19 21.39
C GLY A 118 -6.74 13.55 19.96
N MET A 119 -6.72 12.56 19.05
CA MET A 119 -6.99 12.79 17.63
C MET A 119 -8.46 13.18 17.40
N ASP A 120 -8.69 14.07 16.44
CA ASP A 120 -10.03 14.38 15.93
C ASP A 120 -10.71 13.12 15.37
N PHE A 121 -12.05 13.07 15.46
CA PHE A 121 -12.84 11.92 15.03
C PHE A 121 -12.61 11.54 13.56
N PHE A 122 -12.62 12.51 12.65
CA PHE A 122 -12.42 12.26 11.23
C PHE A 122 -11.01 11.80 10.93
N LEU A 123 -10.03 12.36 11.64
CA LEU A 123 -8.64 11.93 11.54
C LEU A 123 -8.47 10.49 12.06
N ALA A 124 -9.04 10.17 13.22
CA ALA A 124 -8.96 8.85 13.84
C ALA A 124 -9.58 7.77 12.97
N ILE A 125 -10.79 8.01 12.43
CA ILE A 125 -11.46 7.08 11.51
C ILE A 125 -10.62 6.77 10.27
N SER A 126 -9.87 7.76 9.77
CA SER A 126 -9.00 7.61 8.60
C SER A 126 -7.81 6.68 8.81
N LEU A 127 -7.51 6.30 10.06
CA LEU A 127 -6.41 5.38 10.36
C LEU A 127 -6.82 3.91 10.32
N PHE A 128 -8.11 3.60 10.49
CA PHE A 128 -8.59 2.21 10.57
C PHE A 128 -8.33 1.39 9.30
N PRO A 129 -8.61 1.88 8.08
CA PRO A 129 -8.36 1.13 6.85
C PRO A 129 -6.88 1.07 6.43
N LYS A 130 -5.92 1.38 7.33
CA LYS A 130 -4.47 1.36 7.01
C LYS A 130 -3.93 0.02 6.51
N SER A 131 -4.57 -1.07 6.90
CA SER A 131 -4.13 -2.45 6.63
C SER A 131 -5.00 -3.14 5.60
N VAL A 132 -5.74 -2.42 4.75
CA VAL A 132 -6.39 -2.98 3.53
C VAL A 132 -5.84 -2.36 2.24
N THR A 133 -6.02 -3.05 1.12
CA THR A 133 -5.54 -2.57 -0.19
C THR A 133 -6.21 -1.24 -0.54
N THR A 134 -5.52 -0.39 -1.30
CA THR A 134 -5.97 0.97 -1.65
C THR A 134 -7.44 1.02 -2.12
N ALA A 135 -7.85 0.12 -3.02
CA ALA A 135 -9.25 0.06 -3.49
C ALA A 135 -10.25 -0.22 -2.36
N MET A 136 -9.93 -1.16 -1.47
CA MET A 136 -10.77 -1.48 -0.32
C MET A 136 -10.78 -0.32 0.70
N ALA A 137 -9.62 0.31 0.92
CA ALA A 137 -9.49 1.43 1.84
C ALA A 137 -10.37 2.62 1.43
N VAL A 138 -10.36 2.97 0.14
CA VAL A 138 -11.22 4.03 -0.43
C VAL A 138 -12.70 3.68 -0.24
N GLY A 139 -13.11 2.46 -0.58
CA GLY A 139 -14.50 2.03 -0.40
C GLY A 139 -14.99 2.00 1.05
N ILE A 140 -14.08 1.75 2.02
CA ILE A 140 -14.39 1.79 3.45
C ILE A 140 -14.49 3.25 3.93
N ILE A 141 -13.50 4.08 3.62
CA ILE A 141 -13.44 5.44 4.16
C ILE A 141 -14.55 6.34 3.61
N ASP A 142 -14.96 6.14 2.36
CA ASP A 142 -16.09 6.86 1.76
C ASP A 142 -17.39 6.59 2.51
N LYS A 143 -17.58 5.37 3.02
CA LYS A 143 -18.73 4.99 3.86
C LYS A 143 -18.62 5.51 5.29
N MET A 144 -17.40 5.57 5.82
CA MET A 144 -17.13 6.08 7.17
C MET A 144 -17.05 7.61 7.24
N GLN A 145 -17.18 8.31 6.09
CA GLN A 145 -17.07 9.76 5.96
C GLN A 145 -15.77 10.36 6.50
N GLY A 146 -14.67 9.59 6.44
CA GLY A 146 -13.35 10.07 6.85
C GLY A 146 -12.57 10.77 5.74
N MET A 147 -11.30 11.05 5.99
CA MET A 147 -10.42 11.77 5.07
C MET A 147 -9.67 10.80 4.15
N THR A 148 -10.16 10.62 2.92
CA THR A 148 -9.57 9.70 1.92
C THR A 148 -8.09 9.96 1.70
N THR A 149 -7.66 11.22 1.61
CA THR A 149 -6.25 11.58 1.42
C THR A 149 -5.35 11.07 2.55
N VAL A 150 -5.80 11.18 3.81
CA VAL A 150 -5.04 10.70 4.97
C VAL A 150 -4.96 9.18 4.94
N THR A 151 -6.10 8.52 4.72
CA THR A 151 -6.17 7.06 4.59
C THR A 151 -5.17 6.53 3.57
N LEU A 152 -5.11 7.14 2.38
CA LEU A 152 -4.20 6.72 1.32
C LEU A 152 -2.73 6.82 1.73
N VAL A 153 -2.36 7.92 2.39
CA VAL A 153 -0.98 8.11 2.90
C VAL A 153 -0.66 7.04 3.94
N VAL A 154 -1.58 6.77 4.87
CA VAL A 154 -1.36 5.79 5.96
C VAL A 154 -1.32 4.35 5.42
N VAL A 155 -2.13 4.01 4.42
CA VAL A 155 -2.09 2.70 3.73
C VAL A 155 -0.72 2.49 3.07
N VAL A 156 -0.26 3.47 2.28
CA VAL A 156 1.04 3.38 1.61
C VAL A 156 2.18 3.32 2.63
N ALA A 157 2.14 4.16 3.66
CA ALA A 157 3.14 4.16 4.72
C ALA A 157 3.18 2.82 5.47
N THR A 158 2.03 2.25 5.81
CA THR A 158 1.93 0.93 6.46
C THR A 158 2.47 -0.17 5.54
N GLY A 159 2.17 -0.12 4.24
CA GLY A 159 2.70 -1.05 3.23
C GLY A 159 4.22 -1.02 3.13
N ILE A 160 4.81 0.17 3.02
CA ILE A 160 6.26 0.37 2.98
C ILE A 160 6.92 -0.05 4.30
N LEU A 161 6.37 0.34 5.44
CA LEU A 161 6.91 -0.05 6.74
C LEU A 161 6.86 -1.58 6.92
N THR A 162 5.80 -2.23 6.47
CA THR A 162 5.67 -3.69 6.54
C THR A 162 6.67 -4.38 5.63
N SER A 163 6.86 -3.90 4.40
CA SER A 163 7.85 -4.51 3.48
C SER A 163 9.28 -4.34 3.98
N VAL A 164 9.58 -3.24 4.68
CA VAL A 164 10.89 -2.96 5.24
C VAL A 164 11.15 -3.73 6.55
N LEU A 165 10.22 -3.62 7.50
CA LEU A 165 10.40 -4.10 8.87
C LEU A 165 9.84 -5.51 9.09
N GLY A 166 8.80 -5.89 8.36
CA GLY A 166 8.10 -7.17 8.54
C GLY A 166 9.03 -8.38 8.46
N PRO A 167 9.82 -8.56 7.38
CA PRO A 167 10.76 -9.67 7.29
C PRO A 167 11.80 -9.70 8.43
N VAL A 168 12.26 -8.52 8.88
CA VAL A 168 13.22 -8.41 9.99
C VAL A 168 12.59 -8.86 11.29
N VAL A 169 11.37 -8.39 11.60
CA VAL A 169 10.63 -8.77 12.81
C VAL A 169 10.34 -10.27 12.83
N LEU A 170 9.84 -10.83 11.73
CA LEU A 170 9.54 -12.27 11.63
C LEU A 170 10.80 -13.13 11.82
N LYS A 171 11.95 -12.69 11.27
CA LYS A 171 13.24 -13.37 11.46
C LYS A 171 13.72 -13.32 12.91
N VAL A 172 13.57 -12.18 13.59
CA VAL A 172 13.92 -12.04 15.01
C VAL A 172 13.04 -12.93 15.89
N LEU A 173 11.74 -13.03 15.56
CA LEU A 173 10.79 -13.89 16.25
C LEU A 173 10.93 -15.38 15.88
N LYS A 174 11.85 -15.73 14.96
CA LYS A 174 12.07 -17.10 14.46
C LYS A 174 10.81 -17.75 13.88
N ILE A 175 9.99 -16.96 13.19
CA ILE A 175 8.80 -17.46 12.49
C ILE A 175 9.22 -17.91 11.09
N GLU A 176 9.32 -19.22 10.89
CA GLU A 176 9.81 -19.83 9.65
C GLU A 176 8.69 -20.44 8.79
N ASP A 177 7.49 -20.62 9.36
CA ASP A 177 6.36 -21.18 8.62
C ASP A 177 5.90 -20.24 7.50
N HIS A 178 5.95 -20.73 6.26
CA HIS A 178 5.64 -19.95 5.06
C HIS A 178 4.20 -19.42 5.04
N VAL A 179 3.24 -20.14 5.63
CA VAL A 179 1.84 -19.71 5.70
C VAL A 179 1.71 -18.58 6.72
N ALA A 180 2.35 -18.68 7.88
CA ALA A 180 2.36 -17.65 8.91
C ALA A 180 3.06 -16.37 8.43
N VAL A 181 4.22 -16.50 7.78
CA VAL A 181 4.96 -15.37 7.17
C VAL A 181 4.11 -14.70 6.09
N GLY A 182 3.53 -15.49 5.18
CA GLY A 182 2.67 -14.98 4.12
C GLY A 182 1.43 -14.27 4.64
N LEU A 183 0.78 -14.83 5.67
CA LEU A 183 -0.41 -14.24 6.29
C LEU A 183 -0.07 -12.94 7.03
N ALA A 184 1.04 -12.90 7.77
CA ALA A 184 1.48 -11.72 8.51
C ALA A 184 1.86 -10.56 7.57
N LEU A 185 2.69 -10.83 6.56
CA LEU A 185 3.14 -9.80 5.61
C LEU A 185 2.02 -9.37 4.66
N GLY A 186 1.26 -10.32 4.11
CA GLY A 186 0.17 -10.02 3.18
C GLY A 186 -1.02 -9.32 3.86
N GLY A 187 -1.33 -9.70 5.11
CA GLY A 187 -2.42 -9.10 5.87
C GLY A 187 -2.14 -7.66 6.33
N THR A 188 -0.88 -7.28 6.53
CA THR A 188 -0.52 -5.95 7.03
C THR A 188 0.06 -5.02 5.95
N GLY A 189 0.79 -5.56 4.98
CA GLY A 189 1.51 -4.79 3.95
C GLY A 189 0.93 -4.89 2.54
N HIS A 190 -0.19 -5.58 2.35
CA HIS A 190 -0.82 -5.82 1.05
C HIS A 190 0.15 -6.51 0.06
N ALA A 191 -0.07 -6.29 -1.24
CA ALA A 191 0.82 -6.75 -2.30
C ALA A 191 2.24 -6.19 -2.20
N VAL A 192 2.45 -5.08 -1.46
CA VAL A 192 3.76 -4.45 -1.27
C VAL A 192 4.59 -5.20 -0.22
N GLY A 193 3.95 -5.81 0.77
CA GLY A 193 4.60 -6.57 1.84
C GLY A 193 5.07 -7.97 1.44
N THR A 194 4.60 -8.51 0.31
CA THR A 194 4.89 -9.88 -0.15
C THR A 194 5.84 -9.95 -1.36
N GLY A 195 6.35 -8.81 -1.82
CA GLY A 195 7.17 -8.67 -3.03
C GLY A 195 8.67 -8.73 -2.79
#